data_AF-A0A5C6S5H8-F1
#
_entry.id   AF-A0A5C6S5H8-F1
#
_cell.length_a   1.000
_cell.length_b   1.000
_cell.length_c   1.000
_cell.angle_alpha   90.00
_cell.angle_beta   90.00
_cell.angle_gamma   90.00
#
_symmetry.space_group_name_H-M   'P 1'
#
loop_
_entity.id
_entity.type
_entity.pdbx_description
1 polymer ?
#
loop_
_entity_poly.entity_id
_entity_poly.type
_entity_poly.pdbx_seq_one_letter_code
_entity_poly.pdbx_strand_id
1 'polypeptide(L)' 'MRILTQRNLLRLLHILLGLGLGALVYMPPSWTGDLRSFMAWIGVPLATASGLAMWQQGRIRRWLSTRSG' A
#
# COMPACT_ATOMS: atom_id res chain seq x y z
N MET A 1 10.81 -19.59 11.25
CA MET A 1 10.13 -18.74 10.25
C MET A 1 9.09 -17.87 10.96
N ARG A 2 9.25 -16.53 10.99
CA ARG A 2 8.18 -15.66 11.51
C ARG A 2 7.03 -15.66 10.51
N ILE A 3 5.88 -16.21 10.89
CA ILE A 3 4.65 -16.11 10.11
C ILE A 3 4.36 -14.60 9.97
N LEU A 4 4.48 -14.08 8.75
CA LEU A 4 4.18 -12.68 8.47
C LEU A 4 2.70 -12.48 8.79
N THR A 5 2.42 -11.76 9.87
CA THR A 5 1.05 -11.34 10.19
C THR A 5 0.53 -10.51 9.02
N GLN A 6 -0.74 -10.68 8.64
CA GLN A 6 -1.37 -9.98 7.51
C GLN A 6 -1.12 -8.46 7.52
N ARG A 7 -1.01 -7.86 8.72
CA ARG A 7 -0.68 -6.45 8.93
C ARG A 7 0.75 -6.09 8.50
N ASN A 8 1.73 -6.95 8.79
CA ASN A 8 3.11 -6.75 8.39
C ASN A 8 3.30 -6.92 6.89
N LEU A 9 2.58 -7.86 6.27
CA LEU A 9 2.63 -8.02 4.81
C LEU A 9 2.04 -6.79 4.09
N LEU A 10 0.87 -6.31 4.52
CA LEU A 10 0.26 -5.09 3.98
C LEU A 10 1.17 -3.87 4.15
N ARG A 11 1.80 -3.72 5.32
CA ARG A 11 2.75 -2.64 5.58
C ARG A 11 3.98 -2.73 4.68
N LEU A 12 4.55 -3.92 4.51
CA LEU A 12 5.71 -4.15 3.64
C LEU A 12 5.37 -3.78 2.19
N LEU A 13 4.24 -4.27 1.66
CA LEU A 13 3.78 -3.96 0.31
C LEU A 13 3.55 -2.45 0.12
N HIS A 14 2.93 -1.78 1.10
CA HIS A 14 2.72 -0.34 1.03
C HIS A 14 4.02 0.46 1.01
N ILE A 15 5.01 0.06 1.83
CA ILE A 15 6.34 0.69 1.84
C ILE A 15 7.03 0.48 0.49
N LEU A 16 6.97 -0.73 -0.09
CA LEU A 16 7.56 -1.00 -1.41
C LEU A 16 6.92 -0.15 -2.51
N LEU A 17 5.58 0.01 -2.47
CA LEU A 17 4.88 0.90 -3.40
C LEU A 17 5.28 2.36 -3.20
N GLY A 18 5.38 2.83 -1.95
CA GLY A 18 5.86 4.16 -1.62
C GLY A 18 7.31 4.41 -2.09
N LEU A 19 8.18 3.40 -1.95
CA LEU A 19 9.55 3.45 -2.45
C LEU A 19 9.58 3.58 -3.98
N GLY A 20 8.76 2.80 -4.69
CA GLY A 20 8.64 2.88 -6.14
C GLY A 20 8.13 4.24 -6.62
N LEU A 21 7.14 4.82 -5.93
CA LEU A 21 6.66 6.18 -6.19
C LEU A 21 7.75 7.22 -5.91
N GLY A 22 8.50 7.08 -4.83
CA GLY A 22 9.64 7.94 -4.52
C GLY A 22 10.73 7.88 -5.59
N ALA A 23 11.08 6.67 -6.05
CA ALA A 23 12.04 6.49 -7.14
C ALA A 23 11.58 7.20 -8.43
N LEU A 24 10.29 7.13 -8.76
CA LEU A 24 9.69 7.83 -9.89
C LEU A 24 9.82 9.35 -9.80
N VAL A 25 9.74 9.92 -8.60
CA VAL A 25 9.86 11.37 -8.37
C VAL A 25 11.31 11.85 -8.60
N TYR A 26 12.29 11.02 -8.23
CA TYR A 26 13.71 11.40 -8.30
C TYR A 26 14.44 10.88 -9.55
N MET A 27 13.88 9.95 -10.31
CA MET A 27 14.50 9.46 -11.54
C MET A 27 14.25 10.41 -12.73
N PRO A 28 15.18 10.48 -13.68
CA PRO A 28 14.99 11.25 -14.91
C PRO A 28 13.75 10.78 -15.68
N PRO A 29 12.90 11.69 -16.20
CA PRO A 29 11.69 11.32 -16.93
C PRO A 29 11.96 10.39 -18.11
N SER A 30 13.10 10.55 -18.79
CA SER A 30 13.54 9.72 -19.91
C SER A 30 13.73 8.24 -19.57
N TRP A 31 13.92 7.89 -18.28
CA TRP A 31 14.14 6.51 -17.83
C TRP A 31 12.88 5.88 -17.23
N THR A 32 11.79 6.64 -17.14
CA THR A 32 10.60 6.25 -16.35
C THR A 32 9.35 6.06 -17.19
N GLY A 33 9.40 6.11 -18.53
CA GLY A 33 8.22 6.07 -19.40
C GLY A 33 7.22 4.96 -19.04
N ASP A 34 7.68 3.70 -19.09
CA ASP A 34 6.83 2.54 -18.78
C ASP A 34 6.52 2.43 -17.28
N LEU A 35 7.51 2.75 -16.43
CA LEU A 35 7.35 2.73 -14.97
C LEU A 35 6.29 3.72 -14.49
N ARG A 36 6.23 4.91 -15.11
CA ARG A 36 5.27 5.97 -14.80
C ARG A 36 3.86 5.55 -15.15
N SER A 37 3.66 4.96 -16.32
CA SER A 37 2.36 4.41 -16.74
C SER A 37 1.91 3.29 -15.81
N PHE A 38 2.81 2.34 -15.50
CA PHE A 38 2.51 1.26 -14.57
C PHE A 38 2.16 1.78 -13.16
N MET A 39 2.94 2.73 -12.64
CA MET A 39 2.70 3.28 -11.31
C MET A 39 1.46 4.17 -11.26
N ALA A 40 1.11 4.86 -12.33
CA ALA A 40 -0.15 5.62 -12.40
C ALA A 40 -1.38 4.71 -12.35
N TRP A 41 -1.37 3.62 -13.11
CA TRP A 41 -2.53 2.72 -13.23
C TRP A 41 -2.61 1.64 -12.17
N ILE A 42 -1.47 1.19 -11.63
CA ILE A 42 -1.41 0.07 -10.69
C ILE A 42 -0.82 0.52 -9.36
N GLY A 43 0.32 1.21 -9.38
CA GLY A 43 1.04 1.63 -8.19
C GLY A 43 0.23 2.53 -7.26
N VAL A 44 -0.30 3.63 -7.78
CA VAL A 44 -1.07 4.64 -7.05
C VAL A 44 -2.39 4.04 -6.51
N PRO A 45 -3.20 3.32 -7.31
CA PRO A 45 -4.40 2.66 -6.78
C PRO A 45 -4.08 1.63 -5.68
N LEU A 46 -3.06 0.78 -5.86
CA LEU A 46 -2.67 -0.19 -4.84
C LEU A 46 -2.11 0.48 -3.57
N ALA A 47 -1.31 1.53 -3.70
CA ALA A 47 -0.79 2.29 -2.57
C ALA A 47 -1.93 2.93 -1.79
N THR A 48 -2.89 3.53 -2.50
CA THR A 48 -4.08 4.15 -1.91
C THR A 48 -4.96 3.11 -1.22
N ALA A 49 -5.27 1.99 -1.87
CA ALA A 49 -6.08 0.91 -1.32
C ALA A 49 -5.42 0.28 -0.08
N SER A 50 -4.11 0.04 -0.11
CA SER A 50 -3.37 -0.50 1.04
C SER A 50 -3.29 0.51 2.19
N GLY A 51 -3.11 1.80 1.90
CA GLY A 51 -3.17 2.88 2.89
C GLY A 51 -4.55 2.96 3.57
N LEU A 52 -5.62 2.96 2.77
CA LEU A 52 -7.00 2.93 3.24
C LEU A 52 -7.29 1.70 4.09
N ALA A 53 -6.85 0.51 3.64
CA ALA A 53 -7.04 -0.74 4.39
C ALA A 53 -6.36 -0.68 5.75
N MET A 54 -5.14 -0.14 5.84
CA MET A 54 -4.43 0.03 7.10
C MET A 54 -5.09 1.08 8.01
N TRP A 55 -5.61 2.17 7.45
CA TRP A 55 -6.31 3.22 8.19
C TRP A 55 -7.65 2.74 8.75
N GLN A 56 -8.44 2.04 7.93
CA GLN A 56 -9.75 1.49 8.29
C GLN A 56 -9.64 0.26 9.19
N GLN A 57 -8.49 -0.41 9.27
CA GLN A 57 -8.32 -1.64 10.05
C GLN A 57 -8.72 -1.47 11.53
N GLY A 58 -8.47 -0.30 12.10
CA GLY A 58 -8.90 0.05 13.45
C GLY A 58 -10.42 0.22 13.59
N ARG A 59 -11.09 0.86 12.62
CA ARG A 59 -12.56 0.98 12.58
C ARG A 59 -13.24 -0.37 12.37
N ILE A 60 -12.74 -1.17 11.43
CA ILE A 60 -13.25 -2.52 11.14
C ILE A 60 -13.15 -3.41 12.37
N ARG A 61 -12.01 -3.40 13.08
CA ARG A 61 -11.86 -4.15 14.34
C ARG A 61 -12.87 -3.73 15.40
N ARG A 62 -13.13 -2.43 15.55
CA ARG A 62 -14.15 -1.94 16.50
C ARG A 62 -15.54 -2.41 16.10
N TRP A 63 -15.94 -2.24 14.83
CA TRP A 63 -17.26 -2.66 14.35
C TRP A 63 -17.52 -4.16 14.50
N LEU A 64 -16.49 -4.98 14.30
CA LEU A 64 -16.58 -6.42 14.48
C LEU A 64 -16.64 -6.83 15.96
N SER A 65 -16.01 -6.09 16.89
CA SER A 65 -16.11 -6.40 18.32
C SER A 65 -17.45 -6.01 18.94
N THR A 66 -18.17 -5.04 18.36
CA THR A 66 -19.47 -4.59 18.89
C THR A 66 -20.63 -5.53 18.58
N ARG A 67 -20.46 -6.53 17.71
CA ARG A 67 -21.53 -7.50 17.35
C ARG A 67 -21.55 -8.77 18.21
N SER A 68 -20.74 -8.84 19.27
CA SER A 68 -20.65 -9.99 20.18
C SER A 68 -21.13 -9.70 21.60
N GLY A 69 -21.84 -8.58 21.81
CA GLY A 69 -22.43 -8.19 23.10
C GLY A 69 -23.94 -8.11 22.99
#